data_AF-A0A9J5X7T8-F1
#
_entry.id   AF-A0A9J5X7T8-F1
#
_cell.length_a   1.000
_cell.length_b   1.000
_cell.length_c   1.000
_cell.angle_alpha   90.00
_cell.angle_beta   90.00
_cell.angle_gamma   90.00
#
_symmetry.space_group_name_H-M   'P 1'
#
loop_
_entity.id
_entity.type
_entity.pdbx_description
1 polymer ?
#
loop_
_entity_poly.entity_id
_entity_poly.type
_entity_poly.pdbx_seq_one_letter_code
_entity_poly.pdbx_strand_id
1 'polypeptide(L)'
;MEAPAAQPTTPRKKMTKQLTGKRDDSALHSAARAGNLVAIKNTIEDTDEEELAELLIKQNSAGETPLYVAAEYGYYEVVREMIMYYDLVAAGIKARNEFDALHIAANKEI
;
A
#
# COMPACT_ATOMS: atom_id res chain seq x y z
N MET A 1 -22.83 -12.62 -29.34
CA MET A 1 -21.49 -13.14 -29.67
C MET A 1 -20.59 -12.72 -28.52
N GLU A 2 -20.69 -13.46 -27.42
CA GLU A 2 -19.95 -13.17 -26.17
C GLU A 2 -18.74 -14.09 -26.12
N ALA A 3 -17.55 -13.49 -26.04
CA ALA A 3 -16.31 -14.19 -25.76
C ALA A 3 -15.97 -13.97 -24.27
N PRO A 4 -15.82 -15.04 -23.47
CA PRO A 4 -15.46 -14.91 -22.06
C PRO A 4 -13.98 -14.52 -21.92
N ALA A 5 -13.72 -13.47 -21.15
CA ALA A 5 -12.39 -13.03 -20.79
C ALA A 5 -11.69 -14.10 -19.92
N ALA A 6 -10.71 -14.78 -20.51
CA ALA A 6 -9.82 -15.69 -19.80
C ALA A 6 -8.83 -14.87 -18.96
N GLN A 7 -9.04 -14.87 -17.64
CA GLN A 7 -8.10 -14.32 -16.68
C GLN A 7 -7.03 -15.38 -16.38
N PRO A 8 -5.72 -15.09 -16.53
CA PRO A 8 -4.67 -16.05 -16.26
C PRO A 8 -4.55 -16.33 -14.76
N THR A 9 -4.76 -17.59 -14.40
CA THR A 9 -4.48 -18.17 -13.08
C THR A 9 -2.97 -18.29 -12.87
N THR A 10 -2.39 -17.53 -11.95
CA THR A 10 -1.00 -17.72 -11.51
C THR A 10 -0.94 -18.19 -10.05
N PRO A 11 -0.01 -19.10 -9.71
CA PRO A 11 0.01 -19.81 -8.43
C PRO A 11 0.43 -18.88 -7.28
N ARG A 12 -0.46 -18.68 -6.32
CA ARG A 12 -0.29 -17.72 -5.21
C ARG A 12 0.67 -18.24 -4.14
N LYS A 13 1.93 -17.84 -4.24
CA LYS A 13 2.93 -17.99 -3.18
C LYS A 13 2.48 -17.18 -1.95
N LYS A 14 2.17 -17.88 -0.86
CA LYS A 14 1.97 -17.30 0.47
C LYS A 14 3.30 -16.69 0.95
N MET A 15 3.45 -15.38 0.80
CA MET A 15 4.63 -14.67 1.31
C MET A 15 4.37 -14.19 2.74
N THR A 16 4.27 -15.15 3.66
CA THR A 16 4.53 -14.86 5.07
C THR A 16 6.03 -14.70 5.23
N LYS A 17 6.53 -13.50 5.53
CA LYS A 17 7.72 -13.26 6.35
C LYS A 17 7.96 -11.75 6.48
N GLN A 18 7.47 -11.22 7.60
CA GLN A 18 8.07 -10.06 8.26
C GLN A 18 9.59 -10.22 8.27
N LEU A 19 10.27 -9.31 7.58
CA LEU A 19 11.70 -9.07 7.72
C LEU A 19 11.85 -7.64 8.22
N THR A 20 11.56 -7.41 9.50
CA THR A 20 11.72 -6.11 10.15
C THR A 20 13.18 -5.91 10.54
N GLY A 21 14.06 -5.87 9.55
CA GLY A 21 15.45 -5.43 9.72
C GLY A 21 15.58 -4.03 9.12
N LYS A 22 15.48 -2.99 9.96
CA LYS A 22 15.65 -1.57 9.59
C LYS A 22 14.98 -1.19 8.26
N ARG A 23 13.66 -1.02 8.28
CA ARG A 23 12.96 -0.31 7.22
C ARG A 23 13.08 1.18 7.54
N ASP A 24 13.54 1.99 6.57
CA ASP A 24 13.48 3.46 6.63
C ASP A 24 12.00 3.89 6.51
N ASP A 25 11.20 3.51 7.50
CA ASP A 25 9.76 3.75 7.56
C ASP A 25 9.53 5.24 7.87
N SER A 26 8.79 5.93 7.00
CA SER A 26 8.31 7.28 7.30
C SER A 26 7.23 7.24 8.39
N ALA A 27 6.84 8.41 8.90
CA ALA A 27 5.72 8.54 9.83
C ALA A 27 4.45 7.87 9.26
N LEU A 28 4.22 8.04 7.96
CA LEU A 28 3.10 7.46 7.24
C LEU A 28 3.19 5.92 7.12
N HIS A 29 4.39 5.35 6.90
CA HIS A 29 4.61 3.89 6.93
C HIS A 29 4.30 3.32 8.32
N SER A 30 4.75 3.99 9.37
CA SER A 30 4.52 3.56 10.75
C SER A 30 3.03 3.57 11.09
N ALA A 31 2.30 4.61 10.69
CA ALA A 31 0.86 4.72 10.88
C ALA A 31 0.09 3.65 10.08
N ALA A 32 0.47 3.42 8.81
CA ALA A 32 -0.10 2.39 7.95
C ALA A 32 0.13 0.98 8.54
N ARG A 33 1.33 0.73 9.08
CA ARG A 33 1.68 -0.53 9.74
C ARG A 33 0.93 -0.76 11.04
N ALA A 34 0.71 0.31 11.81
CA ALA A 34 -0.09 0.26 13.02
C ALA A 34 -1.59 0.09 12.72
N GLY A 35 -2.03 0.32 11.48
CA GLY A 35 -3.46 0.36 11.13
C GLY A 35 -4.17 1.54 11.80
N ASN A 36 -3.42 2.57 12.20
CA ASN A 36 -3.96 3.67 12.97
C ASN A 36 -4.58 4.70 12.03
N LEU A 37 -5.84 4.48 11.68
CA LEU A 37 -6.59 5.36 10.79
C LEU A 37 -6.67 6.80 11.33
N VAL A 38 -6.79 6.99 12.65
CA VAL A 38 -6.83 8.33 13.24
C VAL A 38 -5.50 9.05 13.03
N ALA A 39 -4.38 8.35 13.21
CA ALA A 39 -3.07 8.93 12.92
C ALA A 39 -2.90 9.26 11.44
N ILE A 40 -3.35 8.37 10.54
CA ILE A 40 -3.33 8.62 9.09
C ILE A 40 -4.16 9.86 8.75
N LYS A 41 -5.40 9.96 9.24
CA LYS A 41 -6.27 11.12 9.00
C LYS A 41 -5.67 12.40 9.53
N ASN A 42 -5.22 12.41 10.79
CA ASN A 42 -4.55 13.58 11.35
C ASN A 42 -3.30 13.96 10.54
N THR A 43 -2.50 13.00 10.07
CA THR A 43 -1.35 13.30 9.20
C THR A 43 -1.79 13.86 7.85
N ILE A 44 -2.86 13.32 7.24
CA ILE A 44 -3.43 13.82 5.99
C ILE A 44 -3.99 15.23 6.15
N GLU A 45 -4.60 15.54 7.29
CA GLU A 45 -5.16 16.86 7.59
C GLU A 45 -4.10 17.89 8.01
N ASP A 46 -3.01 17.44 8.65
CA ASP A 46 -1.89 18.28 9.10
C ASP A 46 -0.84 18.51 8.00
N THR A 47 -0.76 17.61 7.01
CA THR A 47 0.17 17.68 5.88
C THR A 47 -0.57 18.15 4.62
N ASP A 48 0.04 19.05 3.84
CA ASP A 48 -0.51 19.47 2.55
C ASP A 48 -0.70 18.28 1.59
N GLU A 49 -1.74 18.33 0.76
CA GLU A 49 -2.09 17.23 -0.15
C GLU A 49 -0.95 16.89 -1.14
N GLU A 50 -0.19 17.91 -1.55
CA GLU A 50 1.01 17.74 -2.40
C GLU A 50 2.14 16.99 -1.67
N GLU A 51 2.45 17.39 -0.43
CA GLU A 51 3.52 16.77 0.37
C GLU A 51 3.10 15.37 0.85
N LEU A 52 1.82 15.19 1.17
CA LEU A 52 1.22 13.91 1.46
C LEU A 52 1.31 12.98 0.26
N ALA A 53 0.99 13.45 -0.95
CA ALA A 53 1.15 12.66 -2.17
C ALA A 53 2.61 12.22 -2.36
N GLU A 54 3.57 13.10 -2.10
CA GLU A 54 5.00 12.75 -2.10
C GLU A 54 5.35 11.69 -1.04
N LEU A 55 4.79 11.78 0.17
CA LEU A 55 4.99 10.78 1.23
C LEU A 55 4.30 9.44 0.92
N LEU A 56 3.17 9.48 0.22
CA LEU A 56 2.40 8.34 -0.23
C LEU A 56 3.13 7.57 -1.34
N ILE A 57 3.79 8.27 -2.27
CA ILE A 57 4.66 7.64 -3.28
C ILE A 57 6.02 7.22 -2.73
N LYS A 58 6.42 7.76 -1.57
CA LYS A 58 7.73 7.51 -0.99
C LYS A 58 7.88 6.06 -0.59
N GLN A 59 8.92 5.45 -1.14
CA GLN A 59 9.29 4.09 -0.82
C GLN A 59 10.22 4.06 0.40
N ASN A 60 10.04 3.07 1.28
CA ASN A 60 11.00 2.78 2.35
C ASN A 60 12.24 2.05 1.78
N SER A 61 13.19 1.67 2.65
CA SER A 61 14.36 0.86 2.25
C SER A 61 14.02 -0.45 1.54
N ALA A 62 12.84 -1.02 1.78
CA ALA A 62 12.36 -2.23 1.12
C ALA A 62 11.59 -1.95 -0.18
N GLY A 63 11.55 -0.69 -0.64
CA GLY A 63 10.77 -0.28 -1.81
C GLY A 63 9.26 -0.17 -1.53
N GLU A 64 8.82 -0.36 -0.29
CA GLU A 64 7.40 -0.45 0.03
C GLU A 64 6.83 0.95 0.19
N THR A 65 5.68 1.21 -0.42
CA THR A 65 4.89 2.42 -0.17
C THR A 65 4.07 2.25 1.11
N PRO A 66 3.65 3.33 1.77
CA PRO A 66 2.77 3.22 2.93
C PRO A 66 1.42 2.56 2.57
N LEU A 67 0.92 2.73 1.34
CA LEU A 67 -0.24 1.97 0.84
C LEU A 67 0.06 0.47 0.70
N TYR A 68 1.26 0.10 0.23
CA TYR A 68 1.69 -1.30 0.20
C TYR A 68 1.69 -1.89 1.60
N VAL A 69 2.19 -1.16 2.60
CA VAL A 69 2.18 -1.61 4.00
C VAL A 69 0.74 -1.76 4.50
N ALA A 70 -0.15 -0.78 4.28
CA ALA A 70 -1.55 -0.90 4.69
C ALA A 70 -2.24 -2.12 4.05
N ALA A 71 -1.98 -2.38 2.76
CA ALA A 71 -2.48 -3.54 2.02
C ALA A 71 -1.87 -4.87 2.51
N GLU A 72 -0.57 -4.90 2.81
CA GLU A 72 0.14 -6.06 3.35
C GLU A 72 -0.46 -6.50 4.69
N TYR A 73 -0.84 -5.54 5.52
CA TYR A 73 -1.47 -5.81 6.81
C TYR A 73 -2.98 -6.08 6.69
N GLY A 74 -3.62 -5.63 5.61
CA GLY A 74 -5.05 -5.83 5.36
C GLY A 74 -5.94 -4.77 6.02
N TYR A 75 -5.40 -3.59 6.32
CA TYR A 75 -6.17 -2.49 6.90
C TYR A 75 -6.99 -1.78 5.83
N TYR A 76 -8.12 -2.39 5.44
CA TYR A 76 -8.98 -1.89 4.39
C TYR A 76 -9.41 -0.43 4.59
N GLU A 77 -9.80 -0.05 5.81
CA GLU A 77 -10.21 1.33 6.11
C GLU A 77 -9.08 2.34 5.92
N VAL A 78 -7.84 1.97 6.28
CA VAL A 78 -6.66 2.83 6.06
C VAL A 78 -6.34 2.94 4.57
N VAL A 79 -6.38 1.81 3.86
CA VAL A 79 -6.20 1.77 2.39
C VAL A 79 -7.25 2.62 1.70
N ARG A 80 -8.51 2.54 2.13
CA ARG A 80 -9.63 3.29 1.56
C ARG A 80 -9.50 4.78 1.79
N GLU A 81 -9.03 5.22 2.96
CA GLU A 81 -8.74 6.64 3.14
C GLU A 81 -7.54 7.06 2.32
N MET A 82 -6.43 6.33 2.36
CA MET A 82 -5.26 6.68 1.56
C MET A 82 -5.58 6.75 0.07
N ILE A 83 -6.39 5.82 -0.48
CA ILE A 83 -6.75 5.79 -1.91
C ILE A 83 -7.62 6.98 -2.34
N MET A 84 -8.30 7.65 -1.40
CA MET A 84 -9.03 8.90 -1.70
C MET A 84 -8.07 10.05 -2.02
N TYR A 85 -6.87 10.02 -1.43
CA TYR A 85 -5.82 11.03 -1.60
C TYR A 85 -4.66 10.54 -2.48
N TYR A 86 -4.67 9.27 -2.89
CA TYR A 86 -3.60 8.65 -3.67
C TYR A 86 -3.82 8.97 -5.15
N ASP A 87 -2.88 9.68 -5.77
CA ASP A 87 -2.91 9.87 -7.21
C ASP A 87 -2.70 8.52 -7.93
N LEU A 88 -3.38 8.33 -9.07
CA LEU A 88 -3.35 7.08 -9.85
C LEU A 88 -1.92 6.65 -10.21
N VAL A 89 -0.99 7.59 -10.36
CA VAL A 89 0.42 7.34 -10.65
C VAL A 89 1.12 6.66 -9.46
N ALA A 90 0.71 6.99 -8.23
CA ALA A 90 1.26 6.42 -7.02
C ALA A 90 0.89 4.93 -6.85
N ALA A 91 -0.31 4.54 -7.32
CA ALA A 91 -0.83 3.17 -7.17
C ALA A 91 -0.06 2.14 -8.02
N GLY A 92 0.69 2.60 -9.02
CA GLY A 92 1.57 1.79 -9.87
C GLY A 92 3.04 1.78 -9.43
N ILE A 93 3.34 2.26 -8.21
CA ILE A 93 4.69 2.19 -7.66
C ILE A 93 4.98 0.79 -7.12
N LYS A 94 5.85 0.09 -7.86
CA LYS A 94 6.27 -1.27 -7.57
C LYS A 94 7.28 -1.28 -6.44
N ALA A 95 7.05 -2.12 -5.44
CA ALA A 95 8.05 -2.38 -4.41
C ALA A 95 9.26 -3.14 -4.95
N ARG A 96 10.33 -3.29 -4.13
CA ARG A 96 11.50 -4.12 -4.51
C ARG A 96 11.13 -5.56 -4.86
N ASN A 97 9.96 -6.00 -4.43
CA ASN A 97 9.43 -7.31 -4.70
C ASN A 97 8.67 -7.39 -6.04
N GLU A 98 8.74 -6.35 -6.88
CA GLU A 98 8.03 -6.18 -8.17
C GLU A 98 6.49 -6.13 -8.06
N PHE A 99 5.96 -6.15 -6.84
CA PHE A 99 4.53 -6.05 -6.55
C PHE A 99 4.16 -4.64 -6.11
N ASP A 100 3.06 -4.15 -6.65
CA ASP A 100 2.39 -2.93 -6.19
C ASP A 100 1.45 -3.21 -5.01
N ALA A 101 1.05 -2.14 -4.31
CA ALA A 101 0.07 -2.22 -3.24
C ALA A 101 -1.23 -2.92 -3.68
N LEU A 102 -1.69 -2.65 -4.91
CA LEU A 102 -2.89 -3.27 -5.48
C LEU A 102 -2.74 -4.78 -5.69
N HIS A 103 -1.55 -5.24 -6.11
CA HIS A 103 -1.25 -6.66 -6.26
C HIS A 103 -1.33 -7.39 -4.91
N ILE A 104 -0.82 -6.76 -3.84
CA ILE A 104 -0.89 -7.33 -2.49
C ILE A 104 -2.31 -7.31 -1.95
N ALA A 105 -3.05 -6.19 -2.12
CA ALA A 105 -4.44 -6.06 -1.69
C ALA A 105 -5.34 -7.12 -2.35
N ALA A 106 -5.21 -7.34 -3.67
CA ALA A 106 -6.00 -8.34 -4.39
C ALA A 106 -5.65 -9.79 -4.05
N ASN A 107 -4.47 -10.02 -3.45
CA ASN A 107 -4.00 -11.34 -3.02
C ASN A 107 -4.42 -11.64 -1.57
N LYS A 108 -4.79 -10.62 -0.80
CA LYS A 108 -5.39 -10.76 0.52
C LYS A 108 -6.90 -10.90 0.35
N GLU A 109 -7.41 -12.12 0.51
CA GLU A 109 -8.84 -12.37 0.66
C GLU A 109 -9.32 -11.67 1.94
N ILE A 110 -10.29 -10.77 1.81
CA ILE A 110 -11.01 -10.10 2.90
C ILE A 110 -12.31 -10.86 3.12
#